data_AF-A0A951SRL0-F1
#
_entry.id   AF-A0A951SRL0-F1
#
_cell.length_a   1.000
_cell.length_b   1.000
_cell.length_c   1.000
_cell.angle_alpha   90.00
_cell.angle_beta   90.00
_cell.angle_gamma   90.00
#
_symmetry.space_group_name_H-M   'P 1'
#
loop_
_entity.id
_entity.type
_entity.pdbx_description
1 polymer ?
#
loop_
_entity_poly.entity_id
_entity_poly.type
_entity_poly.pdbx_seq_one_letter_code
_entity_poly.pdbx_strand_id
1 'polypeptide(L)'
;MTKLFVAIVILILPLISSCVEQTDKPIDEKRPEGFVWSESVKISDIPNHNLKGVLNGKEVSFEYINFEQWRGSGDNVFNFGNKKPGQNCGYVENDDAFQLMRKGAEIQTGELIKEDFSKSLDGFVADFHYFDGKEDISVVRVDWNLALVIEEMTENRVKGRIAMCFNDEAKSWIAGNFEAIRCYN
;
A
#
# COMPACT_ATOMS: atom_id res chain seq x y z
N MET A 1 -9.69 79.65 33.17
CA MET A 1 -10.89 79.75 32.31
C MET A 1 -10.55 78.98 31.04
N THR A 2 -11.19 77.90 30.58
CA THR A 2 -12.38 77.16 30.98
C THR A 2 -12.25 75.79 30.28
N LYS A 3 -12.70 74.72 30.93
CA LYS A 3 -12.78 73.36 30.38
C LYS A 3 -13.75 73.30 29.19
N LEU A 4 -13.48 72.48 28.17
CA LEU A 4 -14.55 71.75 27.49
C LEU A 4 -14.03 70.40 26.96
N PHE A 5 -14.50 69.34 27.62
CA PHE A 5 -14.50 67.97 27.16
C PHE A 5 -15.54 67.81 26.05
N VAL A 6 -15.19 67.14 24.95
CA VAL A 6 -16.17 66.39 24.14
C VAL A 6 -15.54 65.04 23.81
N ALA A 7 -16.08 64.01 24.47
CA ALA A 7 -15.88 62.62 24.15
C ALA A 7 -16.63 62.28 22.85
N ILE A 8 -16.00 61.52 21.94
CA ILE A 8 -16.69 60.85 20.84
C ILE A 8 -16.47 59.35 20.98
N VAL A 9 -17.61 58.68 20.87
CA VAL A 9 -17.89 57.28 21.17
C VAL A 9 -17.35 56.35 20.10
N ILE A 10 -16.88 55.22 20.58
CA ILE A 10 -16.39 54.00 19.94
C ILE A 10 -17.38 53.45 18.89
N LEU A 11 -16.87 53.04 17.73
CA LEU A 11 -17.48 51.99 16.91
C LEU A 11 -16.41 50.95 16.55
N ILE A 12 -16.28 49.92 17.39
CA ILE A 12 -15.51 48.72 17.10
C ILE A 12 -16.44 47.81 16.30
N LEU A 13 -16.16 47.63 15.00
CA LEU A 13 -16.75 46.58 14.19
C LEU A 13 -16.03 45.26 14.53
N PRO A 14 -16.73 44.23 15.06
CA PRO A 14 -16.17 42.90 15.07
C PRO A 14 -16.23 42.36 13.64
N LEU A 15 -15.08 42.29 12.97
CA LEU A 15 -14.94 41.42 11.81
C LEU A 15 -15.09 39.99 12.30
N ILE A 16 -16.28 39.45 12.07
CA ILE A 16 -16.63 38.03 12.12
C ILE A 16 -15.67 37.31 11.17
N SER A 17 -14.53 36.87 11.69
CA SER A 17 -13.67 35.92 11.00
C SER A 17 -14.46 34.61 10.95
N SER A 18 -15.10 34.36 9.82
CA SER A 18 -15.71 33.08 9.52
C SER A 18 -14.66 31.99 9.73
N CYS A 19 -14.91 31.12 10.71
CA CYS A 19 -14.42 29.75 10.66
C CYS A 19 -14.94 29.15 9.36
N VAL A 20 -14.09 29.09 8.35
CA VAL A 20 -14.27 28.11 7.28
C VAL A 20 -13.81 26.80 7.90
N GLU A 21 -14.75 26.03 8.44
CA GLU A 21 -14.56 24.59 8.56
C GLU A 21 -14.36 24.06 7.13
N GLN A 22 -13.09 23.85 6.76
CA GLN A 22 -12.74 22.97 5.66
C GLN A 22 -13.28 21.60 6.05
N THR A 23 -14.47 21.29 5.56
CA THR A 23 -14.98 19.94 5.56
C THR A 23 -14.13 19.18 4.53
N ASP A 24 -13.03 18.59 4.98
CA ASP A 24 -12.36 17.50 4.28
C ASP A 24 -13.38 16.36 4.16
N LYS A 25 -14.22 16.44 3.14
CA LYS A 25 -14.90 15.25 2.64
C LYS A 25 -13.80 14.43 1.97
N PRO A 26 -13.47 13.22 2.46
CA PRO A 26 -12.67 12.33 1.66
C PRO A 26 -13.45 12.15 0.35
N ILE A 27 -12.81 12.46 -0.76
CA ILE A 27 -13.35 12.15 -2.08
C ILE A 27 -13.39 10.62 -2.13
N ASP A 28 -14.54 10.07 -1.77
CA ASP A 28 -14.88 8.67 -1.98
C ASP A 28 -15.16 8.52 -3.48
N GLU A 29 -14.09 8.62 -4.28
CA GLU A 29 -14.10 8.18 -5.67
C GLU A 29 -14.62 6.75 -5.65
N LYS A 30 -15.68 6.47 -6.41
CA LYS A 30 -16.26 5.13 -6.53
C LYS A 30 -15.19 4.16 -7.01
N ARG A 31 -14.54 3.49 -6.06
CA ARG A 31 -13.55 2.43 -6.32
C ARG A 31 -14.25 1.21 -6.92
N PRO A 32 -13.55 0.43 -7.76
CA PRO A 32 -14.13 -0.75 -8.36
C PRO A 32 -14.41 -1.83 -7.28
N GLU A 33 -15.44 -2.65 -7.53
CA GLU A 33 -15.82 -3.78 -6.65
C GLU A 33 -14.96 -5.04 -6.88
N GLY A 34 -14.13 -5.05 -7.92
CA GLY A 34 -13.27 -6.17 -8.26
C GLY A 34 -12.07 -5.72 -9.08
N PHE A 35 -11.18 -6.66 -9.36
CA PHE A 35 -9.97 -6.42 -10.13
C PHE A 35 -9.74 -7.57 -11.11
N VAL A 36 -9.18 -7.22 -12.27
CA VAL A 36 -8.72 -8.17 -13.27
C VAL A 36 -7.31 -7.76 -13.68
N TRP A 37 -6.49 -8.74 -14.05
CA TRP A 37 -5.15 -8.49 -14.55
C TRP A 37 -5.16 -7.44 -15.67
N SER A 38 -4.18 -6.54 -15.64
CA SER A 38 -4.05 -5.46 -16.62
C SER A 38 -2.58 -5.17 -16.93
N GLU A 39 -2.29 -4.79 -18.17
CA GLU A 39 -0.96 -4.33 -18.59
C GLU A 39 -0.60 -2.98 -17.97
N SER A 40 -1.60 -2.22 -17.55
CA SER A 40 -1.45 -0.93 -16.89
C SER A 40 -2.33 -0.82 -15.64
N VAL A 41 -1.79 -0.22 -14.58
CA VAL A 41 -2.49 -0.02 -13.30
C VAL A 41 -2.36 1.43 -12.81
N LYS A 42 -3.45 1.92 -12.20
CA LYS A 42 -3.56 3.23 -11.57
C LYS A 42 -4.09 3.08 -10.14
N ILE A 43 -3.89 4.11 -9.31
CA ILE A 43 -4.41 4.14 -7.94
C ILE A 43 -5.94 4.00 -7.89
N SER A 44 -6.64 4.53 -8.89
CA SER A 44 -8.10 4.41 -9.04
C SER A 44 -8.57 2.99 -9.33
N ASP A 45 -7.68 2.12 -9.82
CA ASP A 45 -8.02 0.74 -10.18
C ASP A 45 -7.98 -0.19 -8.96
N ILE A 46 -7.42 0.27 -7.84
CA ILE A 46 -7.34 -0.51 -6.61
C ILE A 46 -8.75 -0.70 -6.02
N PRO A 47 -9.25 -1.94 -5.95
CA PRO A 47 -10.62 -2.18 -5.53
C PRO A 47 -10.81 -1.97 -4.03
N ASN A 48 -12.03 -1.67 -3.62
CA ASN A 48 -12.37 -1.48 -2.21
C ASN A 48 -12.88 -2.77 -1.55
N HIS A 49 -12.07 -3.84 -1.61
CA HIS A 49 -12.35 -5.09 -0.92
C HIS A 49 -11.09 -5.61 -0.20
N ASN A 50 -11.23 -6.61 0.67
CA ASN A 50 -10.09 -7.30 1.27
C ASN A 50 -9.16 -7.87 0.19
N LEU A 51 -7.87 -7.89 0.45
CA LEU A 51 -6.86 -8.40 -0.48
C LEU A 51 -7.22 -9.77 -1.08
N LYS A 52 -7.15 -9.87 -2.41
CA LYS A 52 -7.33 -11.10 -3.19
C LYS A 52 -6.26 -11.17 -4.28
N GLY A 53 -6.05 -12.35 -4.83
CA GLY A 53 -5.13 -12.52 -5.94
C GLY A 53 -5.38 -13.78 -6.74
N VAL A 54 -4.71 -13.83 -7.89
CA VAL A 54 -4.54 -15.02 -8.71
C VAL A 54 -3.05 -15.25 -8.85
N LEU A 55 -2.57 -16.44 -8.51
CA LEU A 55 -1.18 -16.82 -8.60
C LEU A 55 -1.08 -18.08 -9.46
N ASN A 56 -0.33 -18.00 -10.57
CA ASN A 56 -0.17 -19.09 -11.53
C ASN A 56 -1.53 -19.71 -11.95
N GLY A 57 -2.49 -18.84 -12.28
CA GLY A 57 -3.83 -19.23 -12.74
C GLY A 57 -4.77 -19.76 -11.66
N LYS A 58 -4.38 -19.74 -10.39
CA LYS A 58 -5.22 -20.18 -9.25
C LYS A 58 -5.55 -19.01 -8.33
N GLU A 59 -6.78 -18.95 -7.84
CA GLU A 59 -7.12 -18.00 -6.78
C GLU A 59 -6.31 -18.30 -5.51
N VAL A 60 -5.82 -17.24 -4.86
CA VAL A 60 -5.08 -17.34 -3.60
C VAL A 60 -5.74 -16.48 -2.52
N SER A 61 -5.86 -17.05 -1.33
CA SER A 61 -6.28 -16.34 -0.11
C SER A 61 -5.05 -16.05 0.73
N PHE A 62 -4.96 -14.83 1.25
CA PHE A 62 -3.83 -14.39 2.07
C PHE A 62 -4.16 -14.53 3.55
N GLU A 63 -3.39 -15.36 4.25
CA GLU A 63 -3.53 -15.57 5.70
C GLU A 63 -2.57 -14.70 6.51
N TYR A 64 -1.49 -14.24 5.87
CA TYR A 64 -0.43 -13.52 6.53
C TYR A 64 0.19 -12.49 5.59
N ILE A 65 0.28 -11.27 6.10
CA ILE A 65 0.91 -10.16 5.41
C ILE A 65 1.86 -9.52 6.40
N ASN A 66 3.12 -9.34 6.01
CA ASN A 66 4.08 -8.62 6.82
C ASN A 66 4.87 -7.61 5.99
N PHE A 67 5.42 -6.64 6.72
CA PHE A 67 6.31 -5.61 6.23
C PHE A 67 7.59 -5.70 7.05
N GLU A 68 8.64 -6.26 6.47
CA GLU A 68 9.91 -6.48 7.12
C GLU A 68 10.92 -5.39 6.78
N GLN A 69 11.65 -4.90 7.78
CA GLN A 69 12.86 -4.13 7.58
C GLN A 69 14.06 -5.00 7.94
N TRP A 70 14.90 -5.30 6.95
CA TRP A 70 16.10 -6.13 7.11
C TRP A 70 17.29 -5.28 7.57
N ARG A 71 17.76 -5.49 8.80
CA ARG A 71 18.79 -4.65 9.45
C ARG A 71 20.13 -4.64 8.71
N GLY A 72 20.51 -5.76 8.11
CA GLY A 72 21.80 -5.90 7.43
C GLY A 72 21.89 -5.15 6.12
N SER A 73 20.86 -5.27 5.26
CA SER A 73 20.82 -4.65 3.94
C SER A 73 20.08 -3.30 3.91
N GLY A 74 19.24 -3.03 4.91
CA GLY A 74 18.30 -1.90 4.90
C GLY A 74 17.12 -2.11 3.96
N ASP A 75 16.90 -3.33 3.47
CA ASP A 75 15.79 -3.63 2.57
C ASP A 75 14.46 -3.60 3.32
N ASN A 76 13.42 -3.14 2.64
CA ASN A 76 12.05 -3.15 3.13
C ASN A 76 11.20 -4.06 2.25
N VAL A 77 10.55 -5.06 2.84
CA VAL A 77 9.92 -6.17 2.12
C VAL A 77 8.48 -6.33 2.55
N PHE A 78 7.54 -6.18 1.62
CA PHE A 78 6.18 -6.69 1.80
C PHE A 78 6.13 -8.15 1.35
N ASN A 79 5.61 -9.03 2.21
CA ASN A 79 5.22 -10.39 1.81
C ASN A 79 3.72 -10.57 2.00
N PHE A 80 3.08 -11.16 0.99
CA PHE A 80 1.66 -11.50 0.98
C PHE A 80 1.56 -13.01 0.83
N GLY A 81 1.52 -13.74 1.94
CA GLY A 81 1.58 -15.20 1.98
C GLY A 81 0.22 -15.85 2.24
N ASN A 82 0.03 -17.04 1.65
CA ASN A 82 -1.18 -17.85 1.86
C ASN A 82 -1.15 -18.69 3.15
N LYS A 83 -0.06 -18.64 3.92
CA LYS A 83 0.12 -19.37 5.17
C LYS A 83 0.66 -18.46 6.24
N LYS A 84 0.20 -18.67 7.48
CA LYS A 84 0.67 -17.93 8.64
C LYS A 84 1.78 -18.66 9.40
N PRO A 85 2.90 -18.01 9.72
CA PRO A 85 3.93 -18.58 10.60
C PRO A 85 3.42 -18.74 12.03
N GLY A 86 4.05 -19.63 12.81
CA GLY A 86 3.73 -19.80 14.22
C GLY A 86 4.08 -18.59 15.09
N GLN A 87 4.94 -17.69 14.60
CA GLN A 87 5.36 -16.46 15.26
C GLN A 87 4.97 -15.24 14.40
N ASN A 88 4.64 -14.10 15.01
CA ASN A 88 4.15 -12.91 14.29
C ASN A 88 5.12 -12.31 13.26
N CYS A 89 6.42 -12.62 13.34
CA CYS A 89 7.46 -12.20 12.40
C CYS A 89 8.30 -13.41 11.94
N GLY A 90 7.64 -14.56 11.78
CA GLY A 90 8.29 -15.79 11.33
C GLY A 90 8.32 -15.93 9.81
N TYR A 91 9.16 -16.84 9.35
CA TYR A 91 9.21 -17.31 7.96
C TYR A 91 8.31 -18.53 7.79
N VAL A 92 7.76 -18.70 6.58
CA VAL A 92 6.99 -19.89 6.20
C VAL A 92 7.68 -20.55 5.02
N GLU A 93 7.87 -21.86 5.11
CA GLU A 93 8.33 -22.69 3.99
C GLU A 93 7.14 -23.22 3.19
N ASN A 94 7.34 -23.41 1.88
CA ASN A 94 6.38 -24.07 0.99
C ASN A 94 5.01 -23.37 0.96
N ASP A 95 4.97 -22.04 1.06
CA ASP A 95 3.77 -21.22 0.85
C ASP A 95 3.67 -20.73 -0.60
N ASP A 96 2.55 -20.10 -0.92
CA ASP A 96 2.39 -19.30 -2.13
C ASP A 96 2.35 -17.83 -1.70
N ALA A 97 3.20 -16.99 -2.29
CA ALA A 97 3.28 -15.60 -1.91
C ALA A 97 3.66 -14.65 -3.04
N PHE A 98 3.27 -13.39 -2.86
CA PHE A 98 3.83 -12.25 -3.59
C PHE A 98 4.79 -11.49 -2.69
N GLN A 99 5.88 -11.00 -3.28
CA GLN A 99 6.88 -10.18 -2.59
C GLN A 99 7.10 -8.85 -3.33
N LEU A 100 7.17 -7.75 -2.57
CA LEU A 100 7.63 -6.45 -3.05
C LEU A 100 8.74 -5.94 -2.13
N MET A 101 9.93 -5.76 -2.69
CA MET A 101 11.10 -5.30 -1.98
C MET A 101 11.54 -3.92 -2.47
N ARG A 102 11.84 -3.03 -1.53
CA ARG A 102 12.61 -1.80 -1.73
C ARG A 102 14.02 -1.99 -1.20
N LYS A 103 15.02 -1.92 -2.08
CA LYS A 103 16.42 -2.15 -1.74
C LYS A 103 17.06 -0.98 -1.01
N GLY A 104 17.68 -1.24 0.14
CA GLY A 104 18.55 -0.31 0.88
C GLY A 104 17.93 1.05 1.20
N ALA A 105 16.61 1.15 1.22
CA ALA A 105 15.89 2.40 1.36
C ALA A 105 14.52 2.15 2.00
N GLU A 106 14.00 3.17 2.68
CA GLU A 106 12.68 3.11 3.31
C GLU A 106 11.55 3.18 2.28
N ILE A 107 10.41 2.58 2.64
CA ILE A 107 9.12 2.85 1.99
C ILE A 107 8.32 3.76 2.93
N GLN A 108 7.90 4.92 2.42
CA GLN A 108 7.12 5.90 3.18
C GLN A 108 5.62 5.73 2.94
N THR A 109 4.80 6.36 3.79
CA THR A 109 3.37 6.53 3.52
C THR A 109 3.15 7.34 2.24
N GLY A 110 2.02 7.14 1.57
CA GLY A 110 1.68 7.79 0.32
C GLY A 110 1.55 6.83 -0.86
N GLU A 111 1.56 7.41 -2.06
CA GLU A 111 1.34 6.69 -3.32
C GLU A 111 2.65 6.28 -3.99
N LEU A 112 2.67 5.08 -4.54
CA LEU A 112 3.75 4.53 -5.34
C LEU A 112 3.16 3.87 -6.59
N ILE A 113 3.62 4.31 -7.77
CA ILE A 113 3.09 3.84 -9.05
C ILE A 113 4.22 3.42 -9.98
N LYS A 114 4.15 2.18 -10.45
CA LYS A 114 4.83 1.68 -11.65
C LYS A 114 3.73 1.30 -12.64
N GLU A 115 3.35 2.26 -13.47
CA GLU A 115 2.09 2.18 -14.24
C GLU A 115 2.03 1.01 -15.23
N ASP A 116 3.16 0.61 -15.83
CA ASP A 116 3.22 -0.46 -16.84
C ASP A 116 4.49 -1.32 -16.68
N PHE A 117 4.54 -2.43 -17.40
CA PHE A 117 5.64 -3.40 -17.34
C PHE A 117 6.99 -2.84 -17.81
N SER A 118 6.98 -1.93 -18.78
CA SER A 118 8.20 -1.39 -19.40
C SER A 118 8.90 -0.32 -18.54
N LYS A 119 8.18 0.37 -17.67
CA LYS A 119 8.73 1.39 -16.77
C LYS A 119 9.65 0.74 -15.73
N SER A 120 10.77 1.38 -15.40
CA SER A 120 11.53 1.01 -14.19
C SER A 120 10.93 1.72 -12.97
N LEU A 121 11.04 1.07 -11.82
CA LEU A 121 10.87 1.71 -10.52
C LEU A 121 12.16 1.45 -9.75
N ASP A 122 13.07 2.42 -9.81
CA ASP A 122 14.44 2.27 -9.34
C ASP A 122 14.48 1.69 -7.94
N GLY A 123 15.32 0.67 -7.73
CA GLY A 123 15.52 0.02 -6.43
C GLY A 123 14.34 -0.80 -5.90
N PHE A 124 13.27 -1.00 -6.68
CA PHE A 124 12.22 -1.95 -6.36
C PHE A 124 12.38 -3.27 -7.12
N VAL A 125 12.05 -4.36 -6.46
CA VAL A 125 11.97 -5.70 -7.04
C VAL A 125 10.66 -6.31 -6.59
N ALA A 126 9.96 -6.97 -7.50
CA ALA A 126 8.82 -7.80 -7.15
C ALA A 126 9.01 -9.18 -7.75
N ASP A 127 8.52 -10.17 -7.03
CA ASP A 127 8.50 -11.56 -7.45
C ASP A 127 7.30 -12.26 -6.79
N PHE A 128 6.99 -13.45 -7.27
CA PHE A 128 6.07 -14.34 -6.59
C PHE A 128 6.65 -15.74 -6.58
N HIS A 129 6.22 -16.53 -5.62
CA HIS A 129 6.59 -17.93 -5.55
C HIS A 129 5.39 -18.81 -5.25
N TYR A 130 5.49 -20.06 -5.66
CA TYR A 130 4.47 -21.06 -5.37
C TYR A 130 5.06 -22.43 -5.13
N PHE A 131 4.29 -23.21 -4.38
CA PHE A 131 4.58 -24.59 -4.10
C PHE A 131 3.68 -25.50 -4.93
N ASP A 132 4.27 -26.23 -5.88
CA ASP A 132 3.52 -27.14 -6.76
C ASP A 132 3.31 -28.56 -6.15
N GLY A 133 3.70 -28.76 -4.90
CA GLY A 133 3.64 -30.05 -4.21
C GLY A 133 4.89 -30.92 -4.34
N LYS A 134 5.94 -30.47 -5.04
CA LYS A 134 7.27 -31.11 -5.08
C LYS A 134 8.16 -30.64 -3.93
N GLU A 135 9.43 -31.02 -3.89
CA GLU A 135 10.34 -30.68 -2.79
C GLU A 135 10.74 -29.19 -2.73
N ASP A 136 10.66 -28.46 -3.85
CA ASP A 136 11.19 -27.09 -3.96
C ASP A 136 10.13 -26.06 -4.36
N ILE A 137 10.31 -24.83 -3.85
CA ILE A 137 9.50 -23.67 -4.20
C ILE A 137 9.91 -23.12 -5.57
N SER A 138 8.93 -22.77 -6.41
CA SER A 138 9.18 -22.14 -7.70
C SER A 138 9.10 -20.63 -7.55
N VAL A 139 10.23 -19.93 -7.70
CA VAL A 139 10.29 -18.46 -7.67
C VAL A 139 10.24 -17.90 -9.10
N VAL A 140 9.28 -17.02 -9.36
CA VAL A 140 9.06 -16.39 -10.67
C VAL A 140 9.42 -14.91 -10.61
N ARG A 141 10.33 -14.50 -11.49
CA ARG A 141 10.76 -13.11 -11.67
C ARG A 141 10.50 -12.70 -13.11
N VAL A 142 9.45 -11.91 -13.31
CA VAL A 142 9.02 -11.38 -14.61
C VAL A 142 8.76 -9.88 -14.47
N ASP A 143 8.54 -9.19 -15.58
CA ASP A 143 8.11 -7.79 -15.54
C ASP A 143 6.78 -7.65 -14.79
N TRP A 144 6.60 -6.56 -14.06
CA TRP A 144 5.45 -6.34 -13.19
C TRP A 144 5.03 -4.87 -13.20
N ASN A 145 3.79 -4.55 -12.84
CA ASN A 145 3.32 -3.18 -12.64
C ASN A 145 2.72 -3.05 -11.24
N LEU A 146 2.55 -1.82 -10.73
CA LEU A 146 2.13 -1.57 -9.35
C LEU A 146 1.40 -0.24 -9.21
N ALA A 147 0.31 -0.28 -8.47
CA ALA A 147 -0.29 0.86 -7.79
C ALA A 147 -0.37 0.50 -6.30
N LEU A 148 0.36 1.21 -5.44
CA LEU A 148 0.38 1.00 -4.00
C LEU A 148 0.07 2.32 -3.30
N VAL A 149 -0.81 2.28 -2.31
CA VAL A 149 -1.03 3.39 -1.37
C VAL A 149 -0.83 2.87 0.03
N ILE A 150 0.14 3.43 0.75
CA ILE A 150 0.32 3.19 2.18
C ILE A 150 -0.36 4.31 2.93
N GLU A 151 -1.45 3.99 3.61
CA GLU A 151 -2.33 4.94 4.28
C GLU A 151 -1.88 5.18 5.72
N GLU A 152 -1.42 4.12 6.39
CA GLU A 152 -1.01 4.17 7.79
C GLU A 152 0.25 3.33 7.99
N MET A 153 1.25 3.88 8.68
CA MET A 153 2.43 3.14 9.12
C MET A 153 2.71 3.46 10.59
N THR A 154 2.59 2.44 11.44
CA THR A 154 2.84 2.52 12.88
C THR A 154 4.05 1.65 13.24
N GLU A 155 4.40 1.57 14.52
CA GLU A 155 5.47 0.69 15.00
C GLU A 155 5.19 -0.79 14.74
N ASN A 156 3.91 -1.20 14.76
CA ASN A 156 3.52 -2.61 14.74
C ASN A 156 2.79 -3.03 13.45
N ARG A 157 2.31 -2.07 12.66
CA ARG A 157 1.42 -2.35 11.52
C ARG A 157 1.60 -1.36 10.37
N VAL A 158 1.33 -1.84 9.16
CA VAL A 158 1.21 -1.03 7.95
C VAL A 158 -0.13 -1.33 7.30
N LYS A 159 -0.95 -0.30 7.04
CA LYS A 159 -2.20 -0.44 6.29
C LYS A 159 -2.10 0.27 4.97
N GLY A 160 -2.72 -0.32 3.97
CA GLY A 160 -2.76 0.28 2.66
C GLY A 160 -3.61 -0.51 1.70
N ARG A 161 -3.42 -0.21 0.43
CA ARG A 161 -4.13 -0.85 -0.67
C ARG A 161 -3.20 -0.98 -1.86
N ILE A 162 -3.35 -2.06 -2.60
CA ILE A 162 -2.43 -2.45 -3.67
C ILE A 162 -3.20 -2.96 -4.88
N ALA A 163 -2.64 -2.76 -6.07
CA ALA A 163 -2.90 -3.52 -7.27
C ALA A 163 -1.56 -3.77 -7.96
N MET A 164 -1.21 -5.04 -8.16
CA MET A 164 0.05 -5.45 -8.78
C MET A 164 -0.23 -6.59 -9.75
N CYS A 165 0.29 -6.49 -10.97
CA CYS A 165 0.23 -7.56 -11.96
C CYS A 165 1.64 -7.98 -12.37
N PHE A 166 1.77 -9.26 -12.69
CA PHE A 166 2.98 -9.85 -13.24
C PHE A 166 2.72 -10.26 -14.69
N ASN A 167 3.71 -10.05 -15.56
CA ASN A 167 3.64 -10.37 -16.97
C ASN A 167 4.07 -11.83 -17.24
N ASP A 168 3.45 -12.76 -16.51
CA ASP A 168 3.56 -14.20 -16.74
C ASP A 168 2.42 -14.70 -17.63
N GLU A 169 2.59 -15.88 -18.24
CA GLU A 169 1.56 -16.48 -19.11
C GLU A 169 0.23 -16.71 -18.38
N ALA A 170 0.30 -16.99 -17.07
CA ALA A 170 -0.86 -17.26 -16.23
C ALA A 170 -1.53 -15.99 -15.69
N LYS A 171 -1.00 -14.80 -15.99
CA LYS A 171 -1.55 -13.49 -15.62
C LYS A 171 -1.78 -13.36 -14.12
N SER A 172 -0.72 -13.57 -13.35
CA SER A 172 -0.74 -13.48 -11.89
C SER A 172 -0.90 -12.04 -11.42
N TRP A 173 -1.71 -11.83 -10.37
CA TRP A 173 -1.99 -10.51 -9.80
C TRP A 173 -2.43 -10.58 -8.33
N ILE A 174 -2.29 -9.44 -7.64
CA ILE A 174 -2.81 -9.21 -6.29
C ILE A 174 -3.45 -7.81 -6.21
N ALA A 175 -4.63 -7.70 -5.62
CA ALA A 175 -5.31 -6.42 -5.46
C ALA A 175 -6.27 -6.34 -4.27
N GLY A 176 -6.38 -5.16 -3.66
CA GLY A 176 -7.29 -4.84 -2.57
C GLY A 176 -6.63 -4.14 -1.39
N ASN A 177 -7.39 -4.00 -0.29
CA ASN A 177 -6.92 -3.43 0.97
C ASN A 177 -6.17 -4.48 1.80
N PHE A 178 -5.08 -4.08 2.46
CA PHE A 178 -4.26 -4.93 3.31
C PHE A 178 -3.92 -4.29 4.65
N GLU A 179 -3.64 -5.15 5.63
CA GLU A 179 -2.99 -4.79 6.89
C GLU A 179 -1.84 -5.76 7.12
N ALA A 180 -0.62 -5.24 7.18
CA ALA A 180 0.61 -5.98 7.36
C ALA A 180 1.13 -5.82 8.79
N ILE A 181 1.66 -6.89 9.37
CA ILE A 181 2.43 -6.83 10.62
C ILE A 181 3.80 -6.23 10.30
N ARG A 182 4.24 -5.24 11.08
CA ARG A 182 5.58 -4.66 10.90
C ARG A 182 6.61 -5.45 11.70
N CYS A 183 7.67 -5.87 11.02
CA CYS A 183 8.71 -6.74 11.55
C CYS A 183 10.10 -6.10 11.34
N TYR A 184 11.00 -6.29 12.31
CA TYR A 184 12.36 -5.74 12.28
C TYR A 184 13.37 -6.87 12.43
N ASN A 185 13.73 -7.47 11.29
CA ASN A 185 14.59 -8.66 11.21
C ASN A 185 16.06 -8.27 11.01
#